data_AF-A0A7X3ZIY6-F1
#
_entry.id   AF-A0A7X3ZIY6-F1
#
_cell.length_a   1.000
_cell.length_b   1.000
_cell.length_c   1.000
_cell.angle_alpha   90.00
_cell.angle_beta   90.00
_cell.angle_gamma   90.00
#
_symmetry.space_group_name_H-M   'P 1'
#
loop_
_entity.id
_entity.type
_entity.pdbx_description
1 polymer ?
#
loop_
_entity_poly.entity_id
_entity_poly.type
_entity_poly.pdbx_seq_one_letter_code
_entity_poly.pdbx_strand_id
1 'polypeptide(L)'
;SGDIVLDPFCGSGTTLVQANELGMHAIGIDVSSFNAFISNAKVGDFNFVHLYEKCKEITSALRDLVAKSGIVEFESKLADSLSEFNNQHFPISFKRQVRMSDLF
;
A
#
# COMPACT_ATOMS: atom_id res chain seq x y z
N SER A 1 27.36 -21.63 -14.98
CA SER A 1 26.76 -21.50 -13.64
C SER A 1 27.57 -20.44 -12.91
N GLY A 2 26.90 -19.42 -12.33
CA GLY A 2 27.57 -18.30 -11.66
C GLY A 2 27.32 -16.91 -12.26
N ASP A 3 26.36 -16.76 -13.18
CA ASP A 3 25.98 -15.44 -13.68
C ASP A 3 25.21 -14.65 -12.61
N ILE A 4 25.44 -13.34 -12.57
CA ILE A 4 24.83 -12.41 -11.61
C ILE A 4 24.01 -11.40 -12.38
N VAL A 5 22.73 -11.27 -12.02
CA VAL A 5 21.85 -10.21 -12.54
C VAL A 5 22.11 -8.92 -11.76
N LEU A 6 22.42 -7.83 -12.46
CA LEU A 6 22.54 -6.51 -11.86
C LEU A 6 21.37 -5.63 -12.30
N ASP A 7 20.62 -5.11 -11.32
CA ASP A 7 19.61 -4.09 -11.53
C ASP A 7 20.04 -2.78 -10.84
N PRO A 8 20.59 -1.79 -11.57
CA PRO A 8 21.13 -0.58 -10.97
C PRO A 8 20.06 0.42 -10.49
N PHE A 9 18.77 0.16 -10.76
CA PHE A 9 17.64 1.01 -10.36
C PHE A 9 16.45 0.12 -9.95
N CYS A 10 16.68 -0.73 -8.94
CA CYS A 10 15.79 -1.85 -8.66
C CYS A 10 14.40 -1.45 -8.13
N GLY A 11 14.21 -0.21 -7.68
CA GLY A 11 12.92 0.27 -7.19
C GLY A 11 12.41 -0.61 -6.07
N SER A 12 11.17 -1.09 -6.21
CA SER A 12 10.58 -2.01 -5.25
C SER A 12 11.14 -3.44 -5.27
N GLY A 13 12.13 -3.74 -6.12
CA GLY A 13 12.89 -5.00 -6.09
C GLY A 13 12.34 -6.16 -6.92
N THR A 14 11.40 -5.93 -7.85
CA THR A 14 10.75 -7.03 -8.60
C THR A 14 11.75 -7.90 -9.37
N THR A 15 12.77 -7.31 -9.99
CA THR A 15 13.85 -8.05 -10.67
C THR A 15 14.55 -9.03 -9.73
N LEU A 16 14.80 -8.62 -8.47
CA LEU A 16 15.47 -9.45 -7.47
C LEU A 16 14.57 -10.59 -6.99
N VAL A 17 13.26 -10.35 -6.85
CA VAL A 17 12.28 -11.39 -6.52
C VAL A 17 12.26 -12.47 -7.61
N GLN A 18 12.17 -12.07 -8.88
CA GLN A 18 12.16 -13.01 -10.00
C GLN A 18 13.48 -13.79 -10.11
N ALA A 19 14.61 -13.13 -9.88
CA ALA A 19 15.90 -13.82 -9.83
C ALA A 19 15.95 -14.85 -8.70
N ASN A 20 15.45 -14.51 -7.51
CA ASN A 20 15.41 -15.40 -6.35
C ASN A 20 14.53 -16.64 -6.60
N GLU A 21 13.33 -16.45 -7.16
CA GLU A 21 12.41 -17.54 -7.52
C GLU A 21 13.02 -18.53 -8.53
N LEU A 22 13.89 -18.03 -9.41
CA LEU A 22 14.60 -18.83 -10.42
C LEU A 22 15.95 -19.37 -9.92
N GLY A 23 16.32 -19.13 -8.66
CA GLY A 23 17.58 -19.57 -8.07
C GLY A 23 18.81 -18.87 -8.64
N MET A 24 18.66 -17.67 -9.20
CA MET A 24 19.73 -16.85 -9.76
C MET A 24 20.34 -15.91 -8.72
N HIS A 25 21.62 -15.61 -8.86
CA HIS A 25 22.26 -14.55 -8.09
C HIS A 25 21.87 -13.18 -8.66
N ALA A 26 21.49 -12.25 -7.79
CA ALA A 26 21.15 -10.89 -8.21
C ALA A 26 21.60 -9.82 -7.21
N ILE A 27 21.92 -8.64 -7.72
CA ILE A 27 22.27 -7.43 -6.97
C ILE A 27 21.37 -6.30 -7.47
N GLY A 28 20.70 -5.63 -6.54
CA GLY A 28 19.85 -4.47 -6.84
C GLY A 28 20.39 -3.23 -6.14
N ILE A 29 20.37 -2.09 -6.84
CA ILE A 29 20.79 -0.79 -6.30
C ILE A 29 19.61 0.17 -6.44
N ASP A 30 19.31 0.92 -5.38
CA ASP A 30 18.39 2.05 -5.42
C ASP A 30 18.90 3.14 -4.47
N VAL A 31 18.71 4.41 -4.85
CA VAL A 31 19.12 5.56 -4.04
C VAL A 31 18.17 5.78 -2.85
N SER A 32 16.91 5.36 -2.99
CA SER A 32 15.91 5.42 -1.94
C SER A 32 16.15 4.28 -0.95
N SER A 33 16.51 4.66 0.28
CA SER A 33 16.64 3.71 1.40
C SER A 33 15.36 2.92 1.66
N PHE A 34 14.20 3.53 1.40
CA PHE A 34 12.89 2.88 1.50
C PHE A 34 12.71 1.78 0.44
N ASN A 35 13.08 2.05 -0.81
CA ASN A 35 13.03 1.07 -1.88
C ASN A 35 13.98 -0.10 -1.62
N ALA A 36 15.23 0.21 -1.22
CA ALA A 36 16.20 -0.81 -0.83
C ALA A 36 15.70 -1.68 0.33
N PHE A 37 15.07 -1.08 1.35
CA PHE A 37 14.47 -1.82 2.46
C PHE A 37 13.36 -2.78 2.00
N ILE A 38 12.39 -2.29 1.21
CA ILE A 38 11.30 -3.13 0.70
C ILE A 38 11.85 -4.24 -0.19
N SER A 39 12.81 -3.94 -1.06
CA SER A 39 13.44 -4.92 -1.94
C SER A 39 14.10 -6.04 -1.13
N ASN A 40 14.89 -5.70 -0.12
CA ASN A 40 15.53 -6.68 0.78
C ASN A 40 14.49 -7.51 1.54
N ALA A 41 13.42 -6.88 2.02
CA ALA A 41 12.34 -7.59 2.70
C ALA A 41 11.59 -8.56 1.79
N LYS A 42 11.57 -8.37 0.47
CA LYS A 42 10.90 -9.28 -0.48
C LYS A 42 11.73 -10.50 -0.85
N VAL A 43 13.06 -10.42 -0.73
CA VAL A 43 13.98 -11.53 -1.07
C VAL A 43 14.56 -12.23 0.14
N GLY A 44 14.24 -11.73 1.35
CA GLY A 44 14.64 -12.36 2.60
C GLY A 44 13.99 -13.72 2.82
N ASP A 45 14.69 -14.59 3.56
CA ASP A 45 14.12 -15.84 4.07
C ASP A 45 13.43 -15.58 5.41
N PHE A 46 12.19 -16.05 5.55
CA PHE A 46 11.36 -15.78 6.73
C PHE A 46 10.72 -17.05 7.28
N ASN A 47 10.72 -17.15 8.61
CA ASN A 47 9.88 -18.12 9.29
C ASN A 47 8.42 -17.65 9.25
N PHE A 48 7.61 -18.30 8.42
CA PHE A 48 6.19 -17.96 8.25
C PHE A 48 5.36 -18.07 9.53
N VAL A 49 5.72 -18.96 10.46
CA VAL A 49 5.02 -19.07 11.76
C VAL A 49 5.27 -17.81 12.56
N HIS A 50 6.53 -17.40 12.70
CA HIS A 50 6.88 -16.19 13.43
C HIS A 50 6.33 -14.92 12.78
N LEU A 51 6.38 -14.84 11.44
CA LEU A 51 5.81 -13.73 10.68
C LEU A 51 4.30 -13.61 10.93
N TYR A 52 3.57 -14.72 10.91
CA TYR A 52 2.15 -14.75 11.20
C TYR A 52 1.83 -14.27 12.63
N GLU A 53 2.61 -14.72 13.63
CA GLU A 53 2.47 -14.26 15.01
C GLU A 53 2.66 -12.74 15.13
N LYS A 54 3.68 -12.18 14.47
CA LYS A 54 3.93 -10.73 14.45
C LYS A 54 2.84 -9.96 13.73
N CYS A 55 2.32 -10.46 12.61
CA CYS A 55 1.16 -9.87 11.95
C CYS A 55 -0.06 -9.82 12.89
N LYS A 56 -0.31 -10.89 13.64
CA LYS A 56 -1.41 -10.95 14.60
C LYS A 56 -1.21 -9.95 15.76
N GLU A 57 0.00 -9.84 16.29
CA GLU A 57 0.37 -8.89 17.34
C GLU A 57 0.11 -7.44 16.90
N ILE A 58 0.65 -7.05 15.74
CA ILE A 58 0.47 -5.71 15.16
C ILE A 58 -1.02 -5.44 14.89
N THR A 59 -1.74 -6.40 14.31
CA THR A 59 -3.18 -6.27 14.04
C THR A 59 -3.98 -6.06 15.33
N SER A 60 -3.64 -6.77 16.41
CA SER A 60 -4.29 -6.59 17.71
C SER A 60 -4.03 -5.19 18.27
N ALA A 61 -2.78 -4.75 18.26
CA ALA A 61 -2.40 -3.42 18.73
C ALA A 61 -3.11 -2.30 17.95
N LEU A 62 -3.22 -2.44 16.63
CA LEU A 62 -3.95 -1.48 15.78
C LEU A 62 -5.44 -1.45 16.10
N ARG A 63 -6.08 -2.61 16.32
CA ARG A 63 -7.50 -2.67 16.73
C ARG A 63 -7.71 -1.97 18.07
N ASP A 64 -6.83 -2.20 19.03
CA ASP A 64 -6.92 -1.54 20.34
C ASP A 64 -6.71 -0.03 20.25
N LEU A 65 -5.79 0.42 19.40
CA LEU A 65 -5.57 1.85 19.13
C LEU A 65 -6.82 2.48 18.51
N VAL A 66 -7.37 1.86 17.47
CA VAL A 66 -8.59 2.33 16.79
C VAL A 66 -9.75 2.43 17.78
N ALA A 67 -9.98 1.40 18.59
CA ALA A 67 -11.03 1.37 19.59
C ALA A 67 -10.90 2.49 20.65
N LYS A 68 -9.67 2.90 20.99
CA LYS A 68 -9.40 3.94 21.99
C LYS A 68 -9.32 5.36 21.42
N SER A 69 -9.11 5.50 20.11
CA SER A 69 -8.84 6.79 19.45
C SER A 69 -10.09 7.62 19.15
N GLY A 70 -11.29 7.04 19.25
CA GLY A 70 -12.53 7.69 18.79
C GLY A 70 -12.65 7.81 17.26
N ILE A 71 -11.71 7.26 16.50
CA ILE A 71 -11.65 7.42 15.04
C ILE A 71 -12.89 6.85 14.33
N VAL A 72 -13.51 5.80 14.89
CA VAL A 72 -14.73 5.19 14.32
C VAL A 72 -15.89 6.20 14.31
N GLU A 73 -16.06 6.95 15.41
CA GLU A 73 -17.11 7.98 15.49
C GLU A 73 -16.80 9.16 14.55
N PHE A 74 -15.52 9.57 14.49
CA PHE A 74 -15.08 10.61 13.57
C PHE A 74 -15.34 10.23 12.11
N GLU A 75 -14.93 9.03 11.69
CA GLU A 75 -15.13 8.52 10.33
C GLU A 75 -16.62 8.45 9.96
N SER A 76 -17.49 8.01 10.89
CA SER A 76 -18.94 8.00 10.68
C SER A 76 -19.47 9.41 10.41
N LYS A 77 -19.13 10.38 11.27
CA LYS A 77 -19.59 11.76 11.12
C LYS A 77 -19.03 12.41 9.86
N LEU A 78 -17.78 12.12 9.51
CA LEU A 78 -17.15 12.61 8.29
C LEU A 78 -17.86 12.03 7.06
N ALA A 79 -18.15 10.73 7.05
CA ALA A 79 -18.87 10.08 5.96
C ALA A 79 -20.28 10.69 5.76
N ASP A 80 -21.01 10.93 6.85
CA ASP A 80 -22.33 11.57 6.80
C ASP A 80 -22.22 13.00 6.23
N SER A 81 -21.26 13.78 6.73
CA SER A 81 -21.04 15.17 6.28
C SER A 81 -20.64 15.23 4.80
N LEU A 82 -19.77 14.32 4.36
CA LEU A 82 -19.36 14.21 2.95
C LEU A 82 -20.52 13.78 2.06
N SER A 83 -21.38 12.87 2.54
CA SER A 83 -22.59 12.45 1.83
C SER A 83 -23.54 13.63 1.63
N GLU A 84 -23.82 14.39 2.69
CA GLU A 84 -24.68 15.58 2.64
C GLU A 84 -24.11 16.64 1.68
N PHE A 85 -22.82 16.95 1.81
CA PHE A 85 -22.12 17.88 0.92
C PHE A 85 -22.17 17.43 -0.55
N ASN A 86 -21.91 16.15 -0.83
CA ASN A 86 -21.96 15.61 -2.18
C ASN A 86 -23.38 15.63 -2.75
N ASN A 87 -24.42 15.35 -1.95
CA ASN A 87 -25.79 15.42 -2.41
C ASN A 87 -26.20 16.86 -2.78
N GLN A 88 -25.68 17.85 -2.06
CA GLN A 88 -25.96 19.27 -2.31
C GLN A 88 -25.20 19.81 -3.53
N HIS A 89 -23.91 19.50 -3.65
CA HIS A 89 -23.03 20.13 -4.65
C HIS A 89 -22.71 19.25 -5.85
N PHE A 90 -22.75 17.93 -5.68
CA PHE A 90 -22.38 16.94 -6.69
C PHE A 90 -23.43 15.83 -6.82
N PRO A 91 -24.72 16.16 -7.04
CA PRO A 91 -25.77 15.17 -7.20
C PRO A 91 -25.48 14.22 -8.37
N ILE A 92 -26.18 13.08 -8.44
CA ILE A 92 -25.97 12.07 -9.49
C ILE A 92 -26.02 12.68 -10.92
N SER A 93 -26.82 13.74 -11.11
CA SER A 93 -26.92 14.49 -12.36
C SER A 93 -25.72 15.38 -12.68
N PHE A 94 -24.89 15.73 -11.70
CA PHE A 94 -23.76 16.66 -11.84
C PHE A 94 -22.78 16.22 -12.93
N LYS A 95 -22.38 14.94 -12.95
CA LYS A 95 -21.50 14.41 -14.01
C LYS A 95 -22.10 14.56 -15.42
N ARG A 96 -23.43 14.42 -15.54
CA ARG A 96 -24.13 14.62 -16.82
C ARG A 96 -24.14 16.10 -17.20
N GLN A 97 -24.47 16.99 -16.25
CA GLN A 97 -24.56 18.43 -16.48
C GLN A 97 -23.20 19.02 -16.90
N VAL A 98 -22.10 18.60 -16.26
CA VAL A 98 -20.73 19.00 -16.65
C VAL A 98 -20.41 18.55 -18.07
N ARG A 99 -20.76 17.32 -18.45
CA ARG A 99 -20.49 16.76 -19.78
C ARG A 99 -21.33 17.43 -20.88
N MET A 100 -22.54 17.89 -20.54
CA MET A 100 -23.42 18.59 -21.47
C MET A 100 -23.17 20.10 -21.53
N SER A 101 -22.24 20.63 -20.74
CA SER A 101 -21.98 22.08 -20.57
C SER A 101 -23.18 22.85 -20.00
N ASP A 102 -24.15 22.17 -19.38
CA ASP A 102 -25.36 22.77 -18.82
C ASP A 102 -25.11 23.54 -17.51
N LEU A 103 -23.86 23.54 -17.02
CA LEU A 103 -23.42 24.17 -15.77
C LEU A 103 -22.75 25.54 -15.97
N PHE A 104 -22.62 26.01 -17.22
CA PHE A 104 -22.02 27.29 -17.59
C PHE A 104 -22.90 28.04 -18.60
#